data_AF-A0AAX3JCW7-F1
#
_entry.id   AF-A0AAX3JCW7-F1
#
_cell.length_a   1.000
_cell.length_b   1.000
_cell.length_c   1.000
_cell.angle_alpha   90.00
_cell.angle_beta   90.00
_cell.angle_gamma   90.00
#
_symmetry.space_group_name_H-M   'P 1'
#
loop_
_entity.id
_entity.type
_entity.pdbx_description
1 polymer ?
#
loop_
_entity_poly.entity_id
_entity_poly.type
_entity_poly.pdbx_seq_one_letter_code
_entity_poly.pdbx_strand_id
1 'polypeptide(L)'
;MPAGTIALTNNSTAVTGSGTNFSSELKANDFLVAIVGGVTYTLGVQSVNSATSVTLTTAYNGPTASGVAWTAVPNAALVGITAQVAADVAKAIRGLNLDKANWQQVYSASGNITVTLPDGSQYSGPSWNSVAGSVTGKMDKSQNLNDVADKATARTNLGLKNSATRDVGTTSGTVAAGDDSRLNTVDGKTGGTVSTGLGVSGLLTAPAIGRISGLDQAMTSQGTYLNWNRTGISGGSDFVNNRGAGQGGFRFRIVNADNTSLIADYTMQASGVGISPGGWTTGSDERIKEDIKDVDPEYALDAVLNMRHVTFKMRDIPDGDGGWYPGIRSAGFLAQDLRKYVPDVVMDAPEGSTYSFRGDNNEIVTITDMLSIDPGKAAAALHGPAIKRLYELLQEKDLVIAELQQRMKAIDGLDA
;
A
#
# COMPACT_ATOMS: atom_id res chain seq x y z
N MET A 1 28.85 -82.20 43.31
CA MET A 1 29.05 -82.43 44.76
C MET A 1 29.90 -83.67 44.89
N PRO A 2 30.95 -83.65 45.74
CA PRO A 2 31.78 -84.82 45.92
C PRO A 2 30.94 -86.00 46.43
N ALA A 3 31.34 -87.21 46.05
CA ALA A 3 30.62 -88.41 46.43
C ALA A 3 30.94 -88.81 47.88
N GLY A 4 30.00 -89.48 48.53
CA GLY A 4 30.19 -90.04 49.87
C GLY A 4 29.97 -89.05 51.02
N THR A 5 30.22 -89.53 52.23
CA THR A 5 30.01 -88.80 53.48
C THR A 5 31.26 -88.89 54.35
N ILE A 6 31.39 -87.99 55.31
CA ILE A 6 32.53 -87.95 56.23
C ILE A 6 32.09 -88.18 57.67
N ALA A 7 33.04 -88.64 58.48
CA ALA A 7 32.95 -88.62 59.93
C ALA A 7 34.00 -87.68 60.52
N LEU A 8 33.52 -86.79 61.37
CA LEU A 8 34.31 -85.81 62.10
C LEU A 8 34.21 -86.13 63.58
N THR A 9 35.35 -86.29 64.24
CA THR A 9 35.43 -86.59 65.68
C THR A 9 35.91 -85.36 66.42
N ASN A 10 35.18 -85.00 67.48
CA ASN A 10 35.56 -83.86 68.32
C ASN A 10 37.00 -84.00 68.83
N ASN A 11 37.73 -82.90 68.76
CA ASN A 11 39.13 -82.74 69.15
C ASN A 11 40.11 -83.66 68.39
N SER A 12 39.78 -84.02 67.15
CA SER A 12 40.62 -84.83 66.27
C SER A 12 40.95 -84.11 64.97
N THR A 13 42.17 -84.30 64.46
CA THR A 13 42.55 -83.86 63.11
C THR A 13 42.20 -84.89 62.04
N ALA A 14 41.84 -86.12 62.42
CA ALA A 14 41.54 -87.17 61.45
C ALA A 14 40.09 -87.07 60.96
N VAL A 15 39.92 -87.04 59.64
CA VAL A 15 38.63 -87.19 58.96
C VAL A 15 38.62 -88.52 58.23
N THR A 16 37.57 -89.31 58.48
CA THR A 16 37.34 -90.56 57.76
C THR A 16 36.17 -90.40 56.80
N GLY A 17 36.36 -90.84 55.56
CA GLY A 17 35.37 -90.78 54.51
C GLY A 17 34.76 -92.16 54.24
N SER A 18 33.47 -92.18 53.91
CA SER A 18 32.72 -93.35 53.47
C SER A 18 32.16 -93.06 52.07
N GLY A 19 32.61 -93.82 51.07
CA GLY A 19 32.27 -93.60 49.67
C GLY A 19 32.90 -92.35 49.04
N THR A 20 33.93 -91.78 49.68
CA THR A 20 34.68 -90.61 49.22
C THR A 20 35.86 -90.98 48.32
N ASN A 21 36.37 -90.03 47.54
CA ASN A 21 37.66 -90.16 46.85
C ASN A 21 38.53 -88.91 47.05
N PHE A 22 38.99 -88.72 48.28
CA PHE A 22 39.76 -87.52 48.66
C PHE A 22 41.03 -87.33 47.82
N SER A 23 41.68 -88.40 47.35
CA SER A 23 42.89 -88.34 46.53
C SER A 23 42.71 -87.64 45.18
N SER A 24 41.50 -87.64 44.61
CA SER A 24 41.20 -86.92 43.36
C SER A 24 40.47 -85.60 43.57
N GLU A 25 39.86 -85.42 44.74
CA GLU A 25 38.94 -84.31 45.02
C GLU A 25 39.56 -83.23 45.92
N LEU A 26 40.66 -83.54 46.62
CA LEU A 26 41.35 -82.64 47.54
C LEU A 26 42.87 -82.73 47.34
N LYS A 27 43.55 -81.64 47.65
CA LYS A 27 45.01 -81.56 47.81
C LYS A 27 45.35 -80.95 49.15
N ALA A 28 46.61 -81.10 49.57
CA ALA A 28 47.11 -80.38 50.74
C ALA A 28 46.89 -78.86 50.57
N ASN A 29 46.45 -78.20 51.65
CA ASN A 29 46.03 -76.81 51.76
C ASN A 29 44.65 -76.46 51.18
N ASP A 30 43.95 -77.39 50.54
CA ASP A 30 42.53 -77.18 50.20
C ASP A 30 41.66 -77.16 51.46
N PHE A 31 40.40 -76.76 51.30
CA PHE A 31 39.43 -76.77 52.39
C PHE A 31 38.34 -77.81 52.15
N LEU A 32 37.99 -78.51 53.22
CA LEU A 32 36.84 -79.39 53.30
C LEU A 32 35.75 -78.65 54.10
N VAL A 33 34.61 -78.39 53.48
CA VAL A 33 33.48 -77.70 54.09
C VAL A 33 32.38 -78.68 54.42
N ALA A 34 31.91 -78.67 55.67
CA ALA A 34 30.84 -79.56 56.15
C ALA A 34 29.89 -78.81 57.09
N ILE A 35 28.62 -79.21 57.14
CA ILE A 35 27.62 -78.61 58.05
C ILE A 35 27.25 -79.64 59.11
N VAL A 36 27.49 -79.31 60.38
CA VAL A 36 27.16 -80.18 61.53
C VAL A 36 26.34 -79.37 62.52
N GLY A 37 25.13 -79.85 62.85
CA GLY A 37 24.25 -79.19 63.80
C GLY A 37 23.82 -77.77 63.40
N GLY A 38 23.75 -77.48 62.09
CA GLY A 38 23.42 -76.15 61.55
C GLY A 38 24.59 -75.17 61.46
N VAL A 39 25.80 -75.57 61.88
CA VAL A 39 27.02 -74.74 61.79
C VAL A 39 27.89 -75.22 60.63
N THR A 40 28.34 -74.29 59.78
CA THR A 40 29.27 -74.57 58.69
C THR A 40 30.71 -74.55 59.21
N TYR A 41 31.43 -75.64 59.00
CA TYR A 41 32.84 -75.78 59.34
C TYR A 41 33.68 -75.77 58.06
N THR A 42 34.61 -74.83 57.97
CA THR A 42 35.62 -74.76 56.91
C THR A 42 36.93 -75.31 57.45
N LEU A 43 37.25 -76.54 57.07
CA LEU A 43 38.33 -77.33 57.67
C LEU A 43 39.50 -77.41 56.69
N GLY A 44 40.65 -76.85 57.07
CA GLY A 44 41.86 -76.90 56.24
C GLY A 44 42.41 -78.32 56.17
N VAL A 45 42.72 -78.80 54.98
CA VAL A 45 43.33 -80.10 54.72
C VAL A 45 44.85 -79.96 54.82
N GLN A 46 45.47 -80.59 55.80
CA GLN A 46 46.93 -80.61 55.91
C GLN A 46 47.53 -81.65 54.96
N SER A 47 46.94 -82.85 54.93
CA SER A 47 47.35 -83.93 54.04
C SER A 47 46.17 -84.80 53.65
N VAL A 48 46.19 -85.31 52.42
CA VAL A 48 45.31 -86.40 51.99
C VAL A 48 46.09 -87.70 52.15
N ASN A 49 45.69 -88.52 53.12
CA ASN A 49 46.42 -89.74 53.46
C ASN A 49 46.02 -90.89 52.54
N SER A 50 44.74 -90.93 52.13
CA SER A 50 44.19 -91.90 51.17
C SER A 50 42.85 -91.40 50.58
N ALA A 51 42.23 -92.18 49.70
CA ALA A 51 40.90 -91.87 49.15
C ALA A 51 39.79 -91.68 50.22
N THR A 52 39.99 -92.22 51.42
CA THR A 52 39.02 -92.21 52.53
C THR A 52 39.58 -91.64 53.83
N SER A 53 40.79 -91.07 53.82
CA SER A 53 41.37 -90.45 55.01
C SER A 53 42.09 -89.14 54.69
N VAL A 54 41.74 -88.11 55.45
CA VAL A 54 42.36 -86.78 55.41
C VAL A 54 42.78 -86.37 56.81
N THR A 55 43.93 -85.71 56.93
CA THR A 55 44.35 -85.03 58.16
C THR A 55 44.09 -83.53 58.00
N LEU A 56 43.40 -82.93 58.96
CA LEU A 56 43.14 -81.50 59.04
C LEU A 56 44.31 -80.75 59.65
N THR A 57 44.50 -79.49 59.24
CA THR A 57 45.51 -78.58 59.80
C THR A 57 45.22 -78.19 61.25
N THR A 58 43.95 -78.22 61.65
CA THR A 58 43.51 -77.96 63.02
C THR A 58 42.50 -79.02 63.43
N ALA A 59 42.57 -79.45 64.70
CA ALA A 59 41.62 -80.43 65.21
C ALA A 59 40.19 -79.90 65.09
N TYR A 60 39.28 -80.73 64.59
CA TYR A 60 37.87 -80.40 64.48
C TYR A 60 37.28 -80.21 65.88
N ASN A 61 36.70 -79.03 66.13
CA ASN A 61 36.22 -78.61 67.45
C ASN A 61 34.69 -78.62 67.58
N GLY A 62 33.98 -79.16 66.59
CA GLY A 62 32.53 -79.31 66.61
C GLY A 62 32.09 -80.65 67.22
N PRO A 63 30.77 -80.89 67.33
CA PRO A 63 30.22 -82.15 67.82
C PRO A 63 30.65 -83.33 66.93
N THR A 64 30.98 -84.47 67.55
CA THR A 64 31.26 -85.72 66.81
C THR A 64 30.04 -86.11 65.97
N ALA A 65 30.23 -86.25 64.67
CA ALA A 65 29.17 -86.55 63.72
C ALA A 65 29.69 -87.46 62.59
N SER A 66 28.87 -88.42 62.19
CA SER A 66 29.15 -89.35 61.08
C SER A 66 28.09 -89.21 60.00
N GLY A 67 28.45 -89.50 58.75
CA GLY A 67 27.51 -89.41 57.63
C GLY A 67 27.28 -87.98 57.13
N VAL A 68 28.21 -87.07 57.42
CA VAL A 68 28.07 -85.64 57.10
C VAL A 68 28.38 -85.41 55.62
N ALA A 69 27.54 -84.64 54.94
CA ALA A 69 27.80 -84.19 53.57
C ALA A 69 28.92 -83.13 53.57
N TRP A 70 29.73 -83.12 52.52
CA TRP A 70 30.91 -82.26 52.45
C TRP A 70 31.13 -81.67 51.06
N THR A 71 31.97 -80.64 50.97
CA THR A 71 32.36 -80.01 49.70
C THR A 71 33.84 -79.62 49.74
N ALA A 72 34.57 -79.94 48.68
CA ALA A 72 35.94 -79.50 48.47
C ALA A 72 35.96 -78.05 47.96
N VAL A 73 36.79 -77.20 48.55
CA VAL A 73 37.08 -75.84 48.09
C VAL A 73 38.59 -75.73 47.84
N PRO A 74 39.04 -75.61 46.59
CA PRO A 74 40.46 -75.44 46.29
C PRO A 74 41.04 -74.19 46.93
N ASN A 75 42.26 -74.27 47.47
CA ASN A 75 42.95 -73.13 48.08
C ASN A 75 43.06 -71.94 47.11
N ALA A 76 43.41 -72.22 45.85
CA ALA A 76 43.53 -71.21 44.81
C ALA A 76 42.20 -70.47 44.52
N ALA A 77 41.06 -71.14 44.69
CA ALA A 77 39.76 -70.51 44.51
C ALA A 77 39.44 -69.56 45.67
N LEU A 78 39.69 -69.98 46.92
CA LEU A 78 39.47 -69.14 48.10
C LEU A 78 40.39 -67.91 48.09
N VAL A 79 41.69 -68.11 47.87
CA VAL A 79 42.68 -67.03 47.79
C VAL A 79 42.43 -66.14 46.58
N GLY A 80 42.12 -66.71 45.42
CA GLY A 80 41.81 -65.97 44.19
C GLY A 80 40.60 -65.05 44.34
N ILE A 81 39.51 -65.53 44.96
CA ILE A 81 38.34 -64.69 45.26
C ILE A 81 38.73 -63.55 46.20
N THR A 82 39.46 -63.82 47.28
CA THR A 82 39.88 -62.76 48.22
C THR A 82 40.81 -61.73 47.58
N ALA A 83 41.74 -62.16 46.72
CA ALA A 83 42.65 -61.28 46.00
C ALA A 83 41.92 -60.43 44.93
N GLN A 84 40.97 -61.02 44.21
CA GLN A 84 40.16 -60.32 43.22
C GLN A 84 39.27 -59.26 43.89
N VAL A 85 38.63 -59.61 45.01
CA VAL A 85 37.86 -58.64 45.81
C VAL A 85 38.76 -57.51 46.30
N ALA A 86 39.98 -57.80 46.77
CA ALA A 86 40.93 -56.76 47.16
C ALA A 86 41.33 -55.85 45.98
N ALA A 87 41.52 -56.41 44.79
CA ALA A 87 41.86 -55.65 43.58
C ALA A 87 40.70 -54.77 43.11
N ASP A 88 39.46 -55.29 43.12
CA ASP A 88 38.25 -54.55 42.75
C ASP A 88 37.96 -53.42 43.75
N VAL A 89 38.15 -53.68 45.05
CA VAL A 89 38.07 -52.66 46.10
C VAL A 89 39.15 -51.59 45.90
N ALA A 90 40.39 -51.97 45.59
CA ALA A 90 41.45 -51.00 45.31
C ALA A 90 41.16 -50.14 44.07
N LYS A 91 40.58 -50.73 43.00
CA LYS A 91 40.14 -50.00 41.80
C LYS A 91 39.00 -49.04 42.13
N ALA A 92 38.01 -49.47 42.90
CA ALA A 92 36.89 -48.62 43.34
C ALA A 92 37.39 -47.44 44.19
N ILE A 93 38.27 -47.68 45.16
CA ILE A 93 38.87 -46.62 46.00
C ILE A 93 39.67 -45.63 45.15
N ARG A 94 40.45 -46.12 44.17
CA ARG A 94 41.18 -45.25 43.25
C ARG A 94 40.24 -44.39 42.42
N GLY A 95 39.16 -44.97 41.89
CA GLY A 95 38.11 -44.25 41.18
C GLY A 95 37.49 -43.14 42.05
N LEU A 96 37.14 -43.44 43.29
CA LEU A 96 36.60 -42.45 44.23
C LEU A 96 37.59 -41.31 44.53
N ASN A 97 38.89 -41.60 44.63
CA ASN A 97 39.90 -40.57 44.84
C ASN A 97 40.09 -39.68 43.61
N LEU A 98 40.05 -40.27 42.41
CA LEU A 98 40.07 -39.51 41.16
C LEU A 98 38.83 -38.63 41.04
N ASP A 99 37.64 -39.15 41.34
CA ASP A 99 36.40 -38.36 41.33
C ASP A 99 36.50 -37.19 42.32
N LYS A 100 37.00 -37.41 43.54
CA LYS A 100 37.24 -36.31 44.49
C LYS A 100 38.17 -35.25 43.93
N ALA A 101 39.28 -35.63 43.30
CA ALA A 101 40.22 -34.69 42.69
C ALA A 101 39.60 -33.97 41.49
N ASN A 102 38.86 -34.67 40.64
CA ASN A 102 38.12 -34.10 39.51
C ASN A 102 37.09 -33.08 40.00
N TRP A 103 36.30 -33.41 41.03
CA TRP A 103 35.31 -32.52 41.62
C TRP A 103 35.92 -31.28 42.27
N GLN A 104 37.06 -31.43 42.95
CA GLN A 104 37.78 -30.25 43.46
C GLN A 104 38.13 -29.29 42.33
N GLN A 105 38.64 -29.79 41.20
CA GLN A 105 38.92 -28.96 40.03
C GLN A 105 37.66 -28.29 39.47
N VAL A 106 36.55 -29.02 39.36
CA VAL A 106 35.25 -28.48 38.89
C VAL A 106 34.81 -27.28 39.74
N TYR A 107 34.94 -27.38 41.07
CA TYR A 107 34.47 -26.35 42.00
C TYR A 107 35.41 -25.14 42.13
N SER A 108 36.73 -25.33 41.99
CA SER A 108 37.70 -24.29 42.36
C SER A 108 38.52 -23.70 41.22
N ALA A 109 38.72 -24.42 40.11
CA ALA A 109 39.54 -23.90 39.01
C ALA A 109 38.83 -22.75 38.29
N SER A 110 39.58 -21.81 37.70
CA SER A 110 39.05 -20.65 36.95
C SER A 110 39.03 -20.83 35.43
N GLY A 111 39.66 -21.89 34.92
CA GLY A 111 39.78 -22.18 33.49
C GLY A 111 39.37 -23.60 33.13
N ASN A 112 40.00 -24.17 32.10
CA ASN A 112 39.80 -25.58 31.75
C ASN A 112 40.50 -26.50 32.77
N ILE A 113 39.86 -27.62 33.07
CA ILE A 113 40.32 -28.69 33.96
C ILE A 113 40.57 -29.97 33.16
N THR A 114 41.27 -30.92 33.77
CA THR A 114 41.45 -32.26 33.23
C THR A 114 40.81 -33.28 34.16
N VAL A 115 39.76 -33.93 33.66
CA VAL A 115 39.05 -35.01 34.33
C VAL A 115 39.77 -36.31 34.02
N THR A 116 40.25 -37.03 35.04
CA THR A 116 40.87 -38.35 34.87
C THR A 116 39.89 -39.43 35.30
N LEU A 117 39.57 -40.36 34.41
CA LEU A 117 38.65 -41.46 34.67
C LEU A 117 39.34 -42.66 35.34
N PRO A 118 38.59 -43.58 35.98
CA PRO A 118 39.16 -44.75 36.66
C PRO A 118 39.95 -45.71 35.75
N ASP A 119 39.74 -45.65 34.44
CA ASP A 119 40.51 -46.41 33.43
C ASP A 119 41.80 -45.69 32.97
N GLY A 120 42.05 -44.48 33.47
CA GLY A 120 43.21 -43.64 33.15
C GLY A 120 43.00 -42.72 31.95
N SER A 121 41.87 -42.81 31.25
CA SER A 121 41.55 -41.87 30.17
C SER A 121 41.27 -40.47 30.72
N GLN A 122 41.46 -39.45 29.88
CA GLN A 122 41.34 -38.06 30.27
C GLN A 122 40.42 -37.26 29.35
N TYR A 123 39.70 -36.31 29.92
CA TYR A 123 38.86 -35.34 29.23
C TYR A 123 39.22 -33.92 29.67
N SER A 124 39.29 -32.97 28.74
CA SER A 124 39.51 -31.55 29.05
C SER A 124 38.26 -30.72 28.76
N GLY A 125 37.87 -29.90 29.73
CA GLY A 125 36.70 -29.03 29.62
C GLY A 125 36.70 -27.91 30.67
N PRO A 126 35.79 -26.93 30.56
CA PRO A 126 35.76 -25.79 31.49
C PRO A 126 35.30 -26.22 32.89
N SER A 127 35.87 -25.60 33.93
CA SER A 127 35.31 -25.64 35.29
C SER A 127 33.98 -24.87 35.38
N TRP A 128 33.25 -25.03 36.49
CA TRP A 128 32.02 -24.25 36.70
C TRP A 128 32.27 -22.74 36.82
N ASN A 129 33.37 -22.33 37.46
CA ASN A 129 33.71 -20.90 37.54
C ASN A 129 34.07 -20.31 36.17
N SER A 130 34.73 -21.09 35.30
CA SER A 130 35.01 -20.69 33.92
C SER A 130 33.72 -20.47 33.13
N VAL A 131 32.77 -21.42 33.22
CA VAL A 131 31.46 -21.29 32.57
C VAL A 131 30.69 -20.09 33.11
N ALA A 132 30.59 -19.94 34.44
CA ALA A 132 29.90 -18.82 35.08
C ALA A 132 30.51 -17.47 34.69
N GLY A 133 31.85 -17.36 34.66
CA GLY A 133 32.54 -16.15 34.21
C GLY A 133 32.29 -15.84 32.73
N SER A 134 32.19 -16.87 31.88
CA SER A 134 31.99 -16.68 30.43
C SER A 134 30.62 -16.13 30.04
N VAL A 135 29.61 -16.28 30.91
CA VAL A 135 28.24 -15.77 30.71
C VAL A 135 27.94 -14.51 31.53
N THR A 136 28.76 -14.21 32.54
CA THR A 136 28.61 -13.01 33.35
C THR A 136 28.74 -11.76 32.48
N GLY A 137 27.79 -10.83 32.60
CA GLY A 137 27.78 -9.57 31.85
C GLY A 137 27.45 -9.69 30.36
N LYS A 138 26.95 -10.84 29.90
CA LYS A 138 26.42 -11.01 28.53
C LYS A 138 24.90 -10.93 28.53
N MET A 139 24.35 -9.92 27.85
CA MET A 139 22.91 -9.64 27.74
C MET A 139 22.22 -9.57 29.11
N ASP A 140 22.83 -8.83 30.03
CA ASP A 140 22.25 -8.63 31.35
C ASP A 140 20.94 -7.81 31.22
N LYS A 141 19.83 -8.40 31.67
CA LYS A 141 18.50 -7.78 31.59
C LYS A 141 18.46 -6.43 32.33
N SER A 142 19.20 -6.30 33.43
CA SER A 142 19.26 -5.05 34.19
C SER A 142 19.95 -3.92 33.42
N GLN A 143 20.80 -4.26 32.46
CA GLN A 143 21.52 -3.31 31.62
C GLN A 143 20.69 -2.83 30.42
N ASN A 144 19.53 -3.43 30.12
CA ASN A 144 18.66 -3.02 29.00
C ASN A 144 19.43 -2.79 27.67
N LEU A 145 20.27 -3.75 27.28
CA LEU A 145 21.14 -3.70 26.08
C LEU A 145 22.25 -2.63 26.13
N ASN A 146 22.52 -2.02 27.29
CA ASN A 146 23.62 -1.10 27.44
C ASN A 146 25.00 -1.78 27.25
N ASP A 147 25.07 -3.07 27.55
CA ASP A 147 26.21 -3.98 27.36
C ASP A 147 26.45 -4.38 25.89
N VAL A 148 25.61 -3.94 24.96
CA VAL A 148 25.91 -3.99 23.52
C VAL A 148 27.01 -2.97 23.19
N ALA A 149 28.19 -3.49 22.85
CA ALA A 149 29.39 -2.70 22.58
C ALA A 149 29.20 -1.68 21.44
N ASP A 150 28.65 -2.12 20.31
CA ASP A 150 28.32 -1.25 19.18
C ASP A 150 26.83 -1.35 18.84
N LYS A 151 26.07 -0.38 19.37
CA LYS A 151 24.62 -0.28 19.17
C LYS A 151 24.27 0.03 17.70
N ALA A 152 25.15 0.69 16.94
CA ALA A 152 24.92 0.99 15.53
C ALA A 152 25.08 -0.27 14.67
N THR A 153 26.16 -1.02 14.86
CA THR A 153 26.37 -2.32 14.19
C THR A 153 25.27 -3.32 14.56
N ALA A 154 24.84 -3.34 15.83
CA ALA A 154 23.72 -4.18 16.25
C ALA A 154 22.42 -3.87 15.48
N ARG A 155 22.06 -2.59 15.32
CA ARG A 155 20.90 -2.18 14.49
C ARG A 155 21.07 -2.60 13.03
N THR A 156 22.27 -2.45 12.46
CA THR A 156 22.56 -2.87 11.07
C THR A 156 22.39 -4.38 10.88
N ASN A 157 22.92 -5.20 11.79
CA ASN A 157 22.81 -6.65 11.73
C ASN A 157 21.36 -7.15 11.85
N LEU A 158 20.51 -6.41 12.59
CA LEU A 158 19.07 -6.66 12.67
C LEU A 158 18.28 -6.16 11.45
N GLY A 159 18.95 -5.54 10.47
CA GLY A 159 18.31 -4.97 9.29
C GLY A 159 17.51 -3.69 9.58
N LEU A 160 17.65 -3.13 10.79
CA LEU A 160 16.96 -1.90 11.17
C LEU A 160 17.54 -0.72 10.38
N LYS A 161 16.66 0.13 9.86
CA LYS A 161 17.02 1.32 9.10
C LYS A 161 17.02 2.57 9.99
N ASN A 162 17.17 3.74 9.37
CA ASN A 162 17.27 5.03 10.06
C ASN A 162 16.06 5.36 10.97
N SER A 163 14.88 4.79 10.75
CA SER A 163 13.73 4.96 11.65
C SER A 163 13.98 4.45 13.07
N ALA A 164 14.89 3.49 13.26
CA ALA A 164 15.20 2.95 14.59
C ALA A 164 15.99 3.92 15.50
N THR A 165 16.43 5.07 14.97
CA THR A 165 17.17 6.09 15.72
C THR A 165 16.54 7.48 15.61
N ARG A 166 15.41 7.60 14.93
CA ARG A 166 14.72 8.87 14.73
C ARG A 166 13.51 8.91 15.63
N ASP A 167 13.29 10.05 16.26
CA ASP A 167 12.06 10.31 17.02
C ASP A 167 10.85 10.31 16.08
N VAL A 168 9.68 9.99 16.63
CA VAL A 168 8.40 10.22 15.95
C VAL A 168 8.00 11.68 16.19
N GLY A 169 7.67 12.42 15.15
CA GLY A 169 7.32 13.84 15.27
C GLY A 169 6.95 14.48 13.94
N THR A 170 6.74 15.79 13.96
CA THR A 170 6.14 16.56 12.86
C THR A 170 7.14 17.41 12.05
N THR A 171 8.45 17.21 12.24
CA THR A 171 9.52 18.04 11.63
C THR A 171 10.47 17.24 10.74
N SER A 172 11.33 17.92 9.99
CA SER A 172 12.33 17.23 9.15
C SER A 172 13.33 16.45 10.03
N GLY A 173 13.66 15.24 9.61
CA GLY A 173 14.56 14.35 10.36
C GLY A 173 13.88 13.37 11.32
N THR A 174 12.58 13.52 11.60
CA THR A 174 11.78 12.55 12.37
C THR A 174 11.13 11.49 11.48
N VAL A 175 10.71 10.38 12.07
CA VAL A 175 9.66 9.53 11.49
C VAL A 175 8.35 10.32 11.55
N ALA A 176 7.67 10.46 10.40
CA ALA A 176 6.47 11.29 10.31
C ALA A 176 5.36 10.73 11.20
N ALA A 177 4.92 11.55 12.16
CA ALA A 177 3.74 11.25 12.98
C ALA A 177 2.47 11.31 12.11
N GLY A 178 1.38 10.72 12.59
CA GLY A 178 0.10 10.74 11.85
C GLY A 178 -0.44 12.16 11.63
N ASP A 179 -0.04 13.12 12.47
CA ASP A 179 -0.33 14.57 12.42
C ASP A 179 0.83 15.42 11.90
N ASP A 180 1.80 14.80 11.25
CA ASP A 180 2.90 15.50 10.61
C ASP A 180 2.40 16.41 9.48
N SER A 181 2.80 17.68 9.52
CA SER A 181 2.34 18.67 8.55
C SER A 181 2.74 18.38 7.11
N ARG A 182 3.75 17.51 6.91
CA ARG A 182 4.17 17.03 5.60
C ARG A 182 3.15 16.06 4.98
N LEU A 183 2.25 15.48 5.78
CA LEU A 183 1.18 14.57 5.34
C LEU A 183 -0.17 15.28 5.16
N ASN A 184 -0.27 16.59 5.45
CA ASN A 184 -1.52 17.36 5.43
C ASN A 184 -2.23 17.47 4.07
N THR A 185 -1.69 16.87 3.00
CA THR A 185 -2.27 16.90 1.65
C THR A 185 -2.94 15.58 1.25
N VAL A 186 -2.87 14.52 2.07
CA VAL A 186 -3.41 13.19 1.74
C VAL A 186 -4.11 12.59 2.95
N ASP A 187 -5.41 12.32 2.80
CA ASP A 187 -6.26 11.51 3.68
C ASP A 187 -6.61 12.09 5.07
N GLY A 188 -7.76 12.79 5.15
CA GLY A 188 -8.52 12.92 6.41
C GLY A 188 -8.10 14.01 7.41
N LYS A 189 -7.21 14.95 7.04
CA LYS A 189 -6.97 16.16 7.86
C LYS A 189 -7.65 17.36 7.22
N THR A 190 -8.48 18.03 8.02
CA THR A 190 -9.49 19.04 7.67
C THR A 190 -8.91 20.32 7.05
N GLY A 191 -8.41 20.23 5.82
CA GLY A 191 -7.99 21.37 5.01
C GLY A 191 -6.48 21.49 4.83
N GLY A 192 -6.10 21.86 3.60
CA GLY A 192 -4.73 22.11 3.18
C GLY A 192 -4.73 22.65 1.74
N THR A 193 -3.72 23.44 1.37
CA THR A 193 -3.51 23.89 -0.01
C THR A 193 -2.51 22.96 -0.68
N VAL A 194 -2.89 22.32 -1.78
CA VAL A 194 -1.91 21.73 -2.69
C VAL A 194 -1.27 22.88 -3.44
N SER A 195 -0.02 23.22 -3.11
CA SER A 195 0.72 24.35 -3.67
C SER A 195 1.33 24.06 -5.06
N THR A 196 1.10 22.86 -5.59
CA THR A 196 1.57 22.39 -6.89
C THR A 196 0.39 21.91 -7.74
N GLY A 197 0.64 21.59 -9.02
CA GLY A 197 -0.38 20.97 -9.86
C GLY A 197 -0.91 19.66 -9.28
N LEU A 198 -2.22 19.43 -9.42
CA LEU A 198 -2.90 18.19 -9.05
C LEU A 198 -3.28 17.43 -10.32
N GLY A 199 -2.68 16.27 -10.54
CA GLY A 199 -3.09 15.33 -11.59
C GLY A 199 -4.07 14.30 -11.02
N VAL A 200 -5.33 14.33 -11.46
CA VAL A 200 -6.35 13.34 -11.08
C VAL A 200 -6.63 12.45 -12.28
N SER A 201 -6.27 11.16 -12.19
CA SER A 201 -6.55 10.18 -13.25
C SER A 201 -7.97 9.59 -13.17
N GLY A 202 -8.63 9.74 -12.03
CA GLY A 202 -10.02 9.34 -11.79
C GLY A 202 -11.00 10.51 -11.77
N LEU A 203 -12.12 10.33 -11.08
CA LEU A 203 -13.13 11.38 -10.87
C LEU A 203 -12.64 12.39 -9.81
N LEU A 204 -12.75 13.68 -10.11
CA LEU A 204 -12.67 14.74 -9.10
C LEU A 204 -14.10 15.04 -8.59
N THR A 205 -14.40 14.63 -7.35
CA THR A 205 -15.64 15.02 -6.65
C THR A 205 -15.35 16.20 -5.73
N ALA A 206 -15.86 17.38 -6.10
CA ALA A 206 -15.74 18.59 -5.28
C ALA A 206 -17.12 19.23 -5.10
N PRO A 207 -17.57 19.50 -3.86
CA PRO A 207 -18.84 20.19 -3.62
C PRO A 207 -18.84 21.62 -4.17
N ALA A 208 -17.66 22.24 -4.29
CA ALA A 208 -17.45 23.52 -4.96
C ALA A 208 -16.00 23.64 -5.48
N ILE A 209 -15.82 24.31 -6.62
CA ILE A 209 -14.53 24.80 -7.09
C ILE A 209 -14.55 26.32 -6.89
N GLY A 210 -13.85 26.81 -5.86
CA GLY A 210 -14.04 28.17 -5.34
C GLY A 210 -13.37 29.28 -6.15
N ARG A 211 -12.11 29.12 -6.55
CA ARG A 211 -11.38 30.12 -7.36
C ARG A 211 -10.26 29.48 -8.19
N ILE A 212 -10.04 30.00 -9.39
CA ILE A 212 -8.87 29.71 -10.20
C ILE A 212 -8.10 31.02 -10.34
N SER A 213 -6.88 31.08 -9.80
CA SER A 213 -6.05 32.28 -9.76
C SER A 213 -4.62 31.91 -10.16
N GLY A 214 -4.11 32.50 -11.23
CA GLY A 214 -2.74 32.26 -11.71
C GLY A 214 -2.62 32.44 -13.21
N LEU A 215 -1.48 33.00 -13.65
CA LEU A 215 -1.17 33.22 -15.06
C LEU A 215 -0.52 31.98 -15.69
N ASP A 216 -1.02 31.63 -16.86
CA ASP A 216 -0.26 31.12 -18.00
C ASP A 216 0.47 29.76 -17.87
N GLN A 217 -0.27 28.68 -18.04
CA GLN A 217 0.30 27.42 -18.57
C GLN A 217 -0.06 27.33 -20.05
N ALA A 218 0.92 27.25 -20.96
CA ALA A 218 0.65 27.08 -22.38
C ALA A 218 -0.32 25.91 -22.60
N MET A 219 -1.53 26.19 -23.11
CA MET A 219 -2.60 25.21 -23.33
C MET A 219 -2.32 24.41 -24.61
N THR A 220 -1.10 23.89 -24.77
CA THR A 220 -0.63 23.23 -25.98
C THR A 220 -1.09 21.78 -26.07
N SER A 221 -1.54 21.21 -24.95
CA SER A 221 -2.13 19.87 -24.92
C SER A 221 -3.64 19.93 -25.20
N GLN A 222 -4.15 18.91 -25.86
CA GLN A 222 -5.59 18.77 -26.10
C GLN A 222 -6.34 18.71 -24.76
N GLY A 223 -7.41 19.50 -24.61
CA GLY A 223 -8.17 19.52 -23.37
C GLY A 223 -9.07 20.74 -23.17
N THR A 224 -9.83 20.72 -22.09
CA THR A 224 -10.58 21.88 -21.60
C THR A 224 -9.80 22.56 -20.48
N TYR A 225 -9.64 23.86 -20.58
CA TYR A 225 -8.92 24.69 -19.61
C TYR A 225 -9.82 25.78 -19.07
N LEU A 226 -9.62 26.10 -17.79
CA LEU A 226 -10.22 27.24 -17.10
C LEU A 226 -9.09 28.14 -16.62
N ASN A 227 -9.06 29.40 -17.03
CA ASN A 227 -8.00 30.34 -16.67
C ASN A 227 -8.55 31.72 -16.25
N TRP A 228 -7.66 32.55 -15.71
CA TRP A 228 -7.93 33.92 -15.28
C TRP A 228 -6.95 34.88 -15.96
N ASN A 229 -7.46 35.98 -16.54
CA ASN A 229 -6.71 37.07 -17.16
C ASN A 229 -5.79 36.69 -18.34
N ARG A 230 -6.13 35.70 -19.19
CA ARG A 230 -5.24 35.29 -20.29
C ARG A 230 -5.53 35.98 -21.62
N THR A 231 -6.80 36.18 -21.97
CA THR A 231 -7.21 36.65 -23.32
C THR A 231 -7.13 38.16 -23.54
N GLY A 232 -6.27 38.87 -22.78
CA GLY A 232 -6.15 40.33 -22.86
C GLY A 232 -7.27 41.09 -22.15
N ILE A 233 -8.25 40.39 -21.56
CA ILE A 233 -9.32 40.99 -20.77
C ILE A 233 -8.88 41.08 -19.29
N SER A 234 -8.84 42.31 -18.76
CA SER A 234 -8.58 42.54 -17.33
C SER A 234 -9.78 42.12 -16.48
N GLY A 235 -9.58 41.19 -15.54
CA GLY A 235 -10.65 40.61 -14.72
C GLY A 235 -11.48 39.55 -15.45
N GLY A 236 -10.98 39.02 -16.58
CA GLY A 236 -11.68 38.04 -17.39
C GLY A 236 -11.42 36.58 -16.96
N SER A 237 -12.46 35.75 -17.06
CA SER A 237 -12.34 34.29 -16.99
C SER A 237 -12.34 33.68 -18.38
N ASP A 238 -11.47 32.71 -18.61
CA ASP A 238 -11.34 32.03 -19.90
C ASP A 238 -11.79 30.58 -19.80
N PHE A 239 -12.71 30.18 -20.67
CA PHE A 239 -13.05 28.78 -20.93
C PHE A 239 -12.45 28.41 -22.28
N VAL A 240 -11.41 27.57 -22.29
CA VAL A 240 -10.66 27.27 -23.51
C VAL A 240 -10.75 25.80 -23.86
N ASN A 241 -11.14 25.52 -25.11
CA ASN A 241 -11.10 24.19 -25.69
C ASN A 241 -9.91 24.12 -26.64
N ASN A 242 -8.80 23.50 -26.20
CA ASN A 242 -7.79 23.05 -27.16
C ASN A 242 -8.33 21.76 -27.79
N ARG A 243 -8.79 21.88 -29.04
CA ARG A 243 -9.39 20.78 -29.79
C ARG A 243 -8.41 19.67 -30.14
N GLY A 244 -7.09 19.91 -30.10
CA GLY A 244 -6.07 19.00 -30.62
C GLY A 244 -6.41 18.60 -32.06
N ALA A 245 -6.30 17.31 -32.38
CA ALA A 245 -6.71 16.79 -33.69
C ALA A 245 -8.23 16.58 -33.85
N GLY A 246 -9.04 16.94 -32.84
CA GLY A 246 -10.50 16.77 -32.84
C GLY A 246 -11.28 17.94 -33.43
N GLN A 247 -12.61 17.80 -33.49
CA GLN A 247 -13.51 18.85 -33.98
C GLN A 247 -13.62 20.05 -33.02
N GLY A 248 -13.49 19.82 -31.71
CA GLY A 248 -13.58 20.87 -30.70
C GLY A 248 -15.00 21.36 -30.40
N GLY A 249 -15.09 22.37 -29.53
CA GLY A 249 -16.33 23.03 -29.12
C GLY A 249 -16.64 22.89 -27.63
N PHE A 250 -17.71 23.56 -27.21
CA PHE A 250 -18.28 23.48 -25.86
C PHE A 250 -19.71 23.00 -25.91
N ARG A 251 -20.08 22.13 -24.97
CA ARG A 251 -21.44 21.59 -24.88
C ARG A 251 -21.92 21.57 -23.45
N PHE A 252 -22.99 22.31 -23.19
CA PHE A 252 -23.66 22.38 -21.89
C PHE A 252 -24.96 21.59 -21.97
N ARG A 253 -25.09 20.54 -21.14
CA ARG A 253 -26.21 19.59 -21.20
C ARG A 253 -26.91 19.51 -19.86
N ILE A 254 -28.24 19.45 -19.92
CA ILE A 254 -29.10 19.02 -18.82
C ILE A 254 -29.61 17.63 -19.19
N VAL A 255 -29.52 16.68 -18.27
CA VAL A 255 -29.88 15.27 -18.47
C VAL A 255 -30.78 14.80 -17.34
N ASN A 256 -31.49 13.69 -17.53
CA ASN A 256 -32.26 13.04 -16.46
C ASN A 256 -31.34 12.48 -15.35
N ALA A 257 -31.93 12.04 -14.23
CA ALA A 257 -31.20 11.58 -13.04
C ALA A 257 -30.13 10.51 -13.34
N ASP A 258 -30.44 9.59 -14.26
CA ASP A 258 -29.55 8.49 -14.64
C ASP A 258 -28.60 8.84 -15.80
N ASN A 259 -28.65 10.08 -16.33
CA ASN A 259 -27.89 10.53 -17.50
C ASN A 259 -28.08 9.62 -18.74
N THR A 260 -29.29 9.09 -18.91
CA THR A 260 -29.69 8.24 -20.04
C THR A 260 -30.49 9.01 -21.09
N SER A 261 -30.95 10.22 -20.79
CA SER A 261 -31.74 11.06 -21.70
C SER A 261 -31.35 12.54 -21.56
N LEU A 262 -31.22 13.20 -22.70
CA LEU A 262 -30.94 14.64 -22.82
C LEU A 262 -32.24 15.43 -22.65
N ILE A 263 -32.22 16.44 -21.77
CA ILE A 263 -33.34 17.36 -21.52
C ILE A 263 -33.10 18.68 -22.25
N ALA A 264 -31.91 19.26 -22.16
CA ALA A 264 -31.55 20.51 -22.83
C ALA A 264 -30.07 20.49 -23.25
N ASP A 265 -29.76 21.23 -24.32
CA ASP A 265 -28.43 21.29 -24.93
C ASP A 265 -28.12 22.68 -25.47
N TYR A 266 -26.97 23.21 -25.09
CA TYR A 266 -26.41 24.45 -25.59
C TYR A 266 -25.01 24.14 -26.10
N THR A 267 -24.82 24.20 -27.42
CA THR A 267 -23.57 23.83 -28.07
C THR A 267 -22.93 25.04 -28.73
N MET A 268 -21.67 25.30 -28.45
CA MET A 268 -20.81 26.21 -29.20
C MET A 268 -19.90 25.38 -30.10
N GLN A 269 -20.05 25.52 -31.41
CA GLN A 269 -19.23 24.80 -32.39
C GLN A 269 -17.89 25.52 -32.62
N ALA A 270 -16.89 24.78 -33.10
CA ALA A 270 -15.60 25.34 -33.49
C ALA A 270 -15.70 26.37 -34.64
N SER A 271 -16.80 26.36 -35.39
CA SER A 271 -17.12 27.37 -36.42
C SER A 271 -17.55 28.73 -35.86
N GLY A 272 -17.61 28.88 -34.52
CA GLY A 272 -18.07 30.11 -33.85
C GLY A 272 -19.60 30.23 -33.76
N VAL A 273 -20.35 29.19 -34.13
CA VAL A 273 -21.81 29.19 -34.09
C VAL A 273 -22.33 28.52 -32.81
N GLY A 274 -23.16 29.26 -32.07
CA GLY A 274 -23.93 28.73 -30.93
C GLY A 274 -25.28 28.17 -31.37
N ILE A 275 -25.63 26.97 -30.91
CA ILE A 275 -26.91 26.30 -31.17
C ILE A 275 -27.59 25.95 -29.85
N SER A 276 -28.87 26.29 -29.75
CA SER A 276 -29.76 25.82 -28.69
C SER A 276 -31.10 25.41 -29.30
N PRO A 277 -31.52 24.13 -29.21
CA PRO A 277 -32.81 23.69 -29.73
C PRO A 277 -34.01 24.37 -29.06
N GLY A 278 -33.86 24.78 -27.79
CA GLY A 278 -34.89 25.49 -27.03
C GLY A 278 -34.87 27.01 -27.21
N GLY A 279 -33.85 27.54 -27.90
CA GLY A 279 -33.68 28.97 -28.12
C GLY A 279 -33.05 29.72 -26.95
N TRP A 280 -32.69 30.98 -27.22
CA TRP A 280 -32.25 31.95 -26.23
C TRP A 280 -33.39 32.93 -25.99
N THR A 281 -33.69 33.25 -24.74
CA THR A 281 -34.71 34.24 -24.39
C THR A 281 -34.04 35.54 -23.98
N THR A 282 -34.62 36.65 -24.43
CA THR A 282 -34.16 38.00 -24.05
C THR A 282 -35.24 38.60 -23.15
N GLY A 283 -34.84 39.09 -21.97
CA GLY A 283 -35.75 39.82 -21.08
C GLY A 283 -36.23 41.11 -21.74
N SER A 284 -37.54 41.34 -21.76
CA SER A 284 -38.15 42.57 -22.25
C SER A 284 -39.39 42.87 -21.42
N ASP A 285 -39.31 43.94 -20.63
CA ASP A 285 -40.40 44.44 -19.78
C ASP A 285 -40.30 45.98 -19.77
N GLU A 286 -41.42 46.70 -19.68
CA GLU A 286 -41.38 48.17 -19.65
C GLU A 286 -40.66 48.71 -18.42
N ARG A 287 -40.69 47.98 -17.29
CA ARG A 287 -40.09 48.40 -16.01
C ARG A 287 -38.57 48.33 -16.00
N ILE A 288 -37.98 47.60 -16.95
CA ILE A 288 -36.53 47.49 -17.13
C ILE A 288 -36.03 48.35 -18.31
N LYS A 289 -36.88 49.25 -18.82
CA LYS A 289 -36.57 50.16 -19.93
C LYS A 289 -36.86 51.60 -19.49
N GLU A 290 -36.05 52.51 -19.96
CA GLU A 290 -36.24 53.95 -19.83
C GLU A 290 -36.17 54.61 -21.21
N ASP A 291 -36.57 55.88 -21.31
CA ASP A 291 -36.59 56.64 -22.57
C ASP A 291 -37.30 55.92 -23.73
N ILE A 292 -38.42 55.26 -23.42
CA ILE A 292 -39.23 54.53 -24.40
C ILE A 292 -39.87 55.55 -25.36
N LYS A 293 -39.49 55.48 -26.63
CA LYS A 293 -40.04 56.31 -27.72
C LYS A 293 -40.54 55.41 -28.83
N ASP A 294 -41.66 55.80 -29.42
CA ASP A 294 -42.12 55.17 -30.65
C ASP A 294 -41.14 55.48 -31.80
N VAL A 295 -40.94 54.49 -32.65
CA VAL A 295 -40.15 54.66 -33.88
C VAL A 295 -41.02 55.38 -34.90
N ASP A 296 -40.48 56.44 -35.51
CA ASP A 296 -41.16 57.17 -36.59
C ASP A 296 -41.48 56.22 -37.76
N PRO A 297 -42.77 56.05 -38.12
CA PRO A 297 -43.18 55.15 -39.19
C PRO A 297 -42.61 55.51 -40.58
N GLU A 298 -42.41 56.80 -40.88
CA GLU A 298 -41.82 57.23 -42.16
C GLU A 298 -40.35 56.86 -42.23
N TYR A 299 -39.62 57.12 -41.15
CA TYR A 299 -38.23 56.71 -41.00
C TYR A 299 -38.05 55.19 -41.13
N ALA A 300 -38.93 54.42 -40.47
CA ALA A 300 -38.89 52.98 -40.54
C ALA A 300 -39.18 52.44 -41.95
N LEU A 301 -40.14 53.05 -42.66
CA LEU A 301 -40.45 52.69 -44.05
C LEU A 301 -39.27 52.99 -44.98
N ASP A 302 -38.67 54.18 -44.85
CA ASP A 302 -37.47 54.56 -45.60
C ASP A 302 -36.31 53.58 -45.36
N ALA A 303 -36.07 53.22 -44.09
CA ALA A 303 -35.05 52.25 -43.73
C ALA A 303 -35.30 50.89 -44.39
N VAL A 304 -36.52 50.34 -44.31
CA VAL A 304 -36.85 49.02 -44.90
C VAL A 304 -36.72 49.03 -46.42
N LEU A 305 -37.10 50.12 -47.10
CA LEU A 305 -37.02 50.22 -48.56
C LEU A 305 -35.58 50.39 -49.07
N ASN A 306 -34.72 51.06 -48.31
CA ASN A 306 -33.36 51.39 -48.74
C ASN A 306 -32.27 50.47 -48.18
N MET A 307 -32.57 49.65 -47.17
CA MET A 307 -31.63 48.65 -46.66
C MET A 307 -31.55 47.41 -47.56
N ARG A 308 -30.35 46.83 -47.62
CA ARG A 308 -30.14 45.57 -48.34
C ARG A 308 -30.55 44.38 -47.48
N HIS A 309 -31.50 43.59 -47.99
CA HIS A 309 -31.82 42.25 -47.50
C HIS A 309 -31.08 41.23 -48.36
N VAL A 310 -30.17 40.47 -47.75
CA VAL A 310 -29.20 39.67 -48.51
C VAL A 310 -29.18 38.21 -48.07
N THR A 311 -28.90 37.32 -49.01
CA THR A 311 -28.37 35.98 -48.74
C THR A 311 -26.86 36.01 -48.89
N PHE A 312 -26.14 35.38 -47.98
CA PHE A 312 -24.68 35.35 -47.99
C PHE A 312 -24.16 34.00 -47.54
N LYS A 313 -22.90 33.69 -47.87
CA LYS A 313 -22.13 32.62 -47.25
C LYS A 313 -21.09 33.30 -46.38
N MET A 314 -20.96 32.90 -45.12
CA MET A 314 -19.81 33.32 -44.33
C MET A 314 -18.51 32.92 -45.04
N ARG A 315 -17.45 33.72 -44.89
CA ARG A 315 -16.11 33.31 -45.33
C ARG A 315 -15.70 32.08 -44.54
N ASP A 316 -14.87 31.22 -45.16
CA ASP A 316 -14.28 30.10 -44.45
C ASP A 316 -13.34 30.64 -43.35
N ILE A 317 -13.22 29.95 -42.22
CA ILE A 317 -12.41 30.38 -41.06
C ILE A 317 -11.18 29.48 -40.97
N PRO A 318 -9.97 30.00 -40.70
CA PRO A 318 -8.78 29.16 -40.54
C PRO A 318 -8.98 28.16 -39.39
N ASP A 319 -8.59 26.90 -39.60
CA ASP A 319 -8.69 25.87 -38.55
C ASP A 319 -7.50 25.89 -37.57
N GLY A 320 -6.42 26.61 -37.92
CA GLY A 320 -5.17 26.69 -37.16
C GLY A 320 -4.12 25.64 -37.54
N ASP A 321 -4.47 24.66 -38.38
CA ASP A 321 -3.61 23.56 -38.85
C ASP A 321 -3.28 23.67 -40.35
N GLY A 322 -3.51 24.85 -40.95
CA GLY A 322 -3.31 25.10 -42.38
C GLY A 322 -4.51 24.73 -43.27
N GLY A 323 -5.64 24.32 -42.68
CA GLY A 323 -6.91 24.08 -43.35
C GLY A 323 -7.97 25.15 -43.06
N TRP A 324 -9.21 24.85 -43.44
CA TRP A 324 -10.32 25.81 -43.40
C TRP A 324 -11.64 25.16 -42.96
N TYR A 325 -12.33 25.81 -42.02
CA TYR A 325 -13.73 25.51 -41.70
C TYR A 325 -14.65 26.20 -42.70
N PRO A 326 -15.52 25.45 -43.42
CA PRO A 326 -16.35 26.03 -44.45
C PRO A 326 -17.42 26.95 -43.85
N GLY A 327 -17.55 28.15 -44.40
CA GLY A 327 -18.58 29.07 -43.96
C GLY A 327 -19.99 28.60 -44.35
N ILE A 328 -20.99 29.01 -43.55
CA ILE A 328 -22.37 28.57 -43.68
C ILE A 328 -23.17 29.57 -44.53
N ARG A 329 -24.08 29.07 -45.38
CA ARG A 329 -25.04 29.91 -46.12
C ARG A 329 -26.17 30.35 -45.20
N SER A 330 -26.44 31.65 -45.20
CA SER A 330 -27.45 32.31 -44.35
C SER A 330 -28.13 33.44 -45.11
N ALA A 331 -29.15 34.04 -44.51
CA ALA A 331 -29.81 35.25 -45.01
C ALA A 331 -30.07 36.21 -43.85
N GLY A 332 -30.09 37.51 -44.14
CA GLY A 332 -30.31 38.54 -43.14
C GLY A 332 -29.81 39.92 -43.57
N PHE A 333 -29.29 40.65 -42.60
CA PHE A 333 -28.83 42.03 -42.74
C PHE A 333 -27.31 42.14 -42.75
N LEU A 334 -26.79 43.21 -43.34
CA LEU A 334 -25.40 43.62 -43.17
C LEU A 334 -25.30 44.68 -42.06
N ALA A 335 -24.35 44.50 -41.13
CA ALA A 335 -24.17 45.38 -39.98
C ALA A 335 -23.93 46.84 -40.38
N GLN A 336 -23.19 47.06 -41.47
CA GLN A 336 -22.88 48.40 -41.98
C GLN A 336 -24.11 49.14 -42.50
N ASP A 337 -25.13 48.43 -42.99
CA ASP A 337 -26.38 49.05 -43.43
C ASP A 337 -27.30 49.31 -42.23
N LEU A 338 -27.41 48.35 -41.31
CA LEU A 338 -28.16 48.55 -40.07
C LEU A 338 -27.62 49.74 -39.27
N ARG A 339 -26.31 49.94 -39.23
CA ARG A 339 -25.71 51.06 -38.48
C ARG A 339 -26.15 52.45 -38.97
N LYS A 340 -26.58 52.58 -40.24
CA LYS A 340 -27.08 53.84 -40.80
C LYS A 340 -28.47 54.19 -40.26
N TYR A 341 -29.30 53.19 -39.97
CA TYR A 341 -30.71 53.38 -39.62
C TYR A 341 -31.04 53.02 -38.16
N VAL A 342 -30.40 52.00 -37.60
CA VAL A 342 -30.62 51.53 -36.22
C VAL A 342 -29.26 51.24 -35.59
N PRO A 343 -28.42 52.25 -35.32
CA PRO A 343 -27.07 52.03 -34.79
C PRO A 343 -27.05 51.25 -33.48
N ASP A 344 -28.08 51.38 -32.64
CA ASP A 344 -28.14 50.76 -31.31
C ASP A 344 -28.28 49.23 -31.33
N VAL A 345 -28.66 48.63 -32.47
CA VAL A 345 -28.69 47.16 -32.62
C VAL A 345 -27.40 46.61 -33.24
N VAL A 346 -26.41 47.48 -33.50
CA VAL A 346 -25.09 47.12 -34.04
C VAL A 346 -24.03 47.31 -32.96
N MET A 347 -23.40 46.20 -32.59
CA MET A 347 -22.39 46.14 -31.54
C MET A 347 -20.99 46.21 -32.16
N ASP A 348 -20.13 47.06 -31.61
CA ASP A 348 -18.71 47.08 -31.94
C ASP A 348 -17.97 45.90 -31.31
N ALA A 349 -16.87 45.50 -31.94
CA ALA A 349 -15.99 44.48 -31.43
C ALA A 349 -15.38 44.93 -30.09
N PRO A 350 -15.33 44.07 -29.05
CA PRO A 350 -14.61 44.39 -27.83
C PRO A 350 -13.13 44.73 -28.08
N GLU A 351 -12.54 45.58 -27.25
CA GLU A 351 -11.13 45.94 -27.36
C GLU A 351 -10.24 44.69 -27.29
N GLY A 352 -9.28 44.58 -28.22
CA GLY A 352 -8.38 43.43 -28.32
C GLY A 352 -8.96 42.19 -29.01
N SER A 353 -10.23 42.20 -29.43
CA SER A 353 -10.81 41.10 -30.19
C SER A 353 -10.31 41.09 -31.64
N THR A 354 -10.09 39.89 -32.17
CA THR A 354 -9.66 39.68 -33.56
C THR A 354 -10.56 38.64 -34.21
N TYR A 355 -10.89 38.84 -35.49
CA TYR A 355 -11.62 37.87 -36.30
C TYR A 355 -10.81 37.55 -37.55
N SER A 356 -10.49 36.27 -37.74
CA SER A 356 -9.71 35.79 -38.89
C SER A 356 -10.58 34.99 -39.84
N PHE A 357 -10.40 35.19 -41.15
CA PHE A 357 -11.13 34.48 -42.20
C PHE A 357 -10.28 34.31 -43.46
N ARG A 358 -10.76 33.47 -44.37
CA ARG A 358 -10.14 33.19 -45.66
C ARG A 358 -10.31 34.37 -46.62
N GLY A 359 -9.20 34.99 -46.99
CA GLY A 359 -9.13 35.99 -48.05
C GLY A 359 -9.33 35.38 -49.45
N ASP A 360 -9.41 36.25 -50.45
CA ASP A 360 -9.70 35.83 -51.83
C ASP A 360 -8.55 35.03 -52.47
N ASN A 361 -7.32 35.24 -52.02
CA ASN A 361 -6.12 34.54 -52.49
C ASN A 361 -5.70 33.40 -51.55
N ASN A 362 -6.63 32.87 -50.75
CA ASN A 362 -6.38 31.80 -49.78
C ASN A 362 -5.42 32.17 -48.64
N GLU A 363 -5.26 33.47 -48.38
CA GLU A 363 -4.53 34.03 -47.25
C GLU A 363 -5.41 34.15 -46.00
N ILE A 364 -4.80 34.22 -44.83
CA ILE A 364 -5.51 34.54 -43.59
C ILE A 364 -5.60 36.06 -43.48
N VAL A 365 -6.82 36.59 -43.53
CA VAL A 365 -7.12 38.00 -43.26
C VAL A 365 -7.64 38.10 -41.84
N THR A 366 -7.10 39.04 -41.06
CA THR A 366 -7.52 39.29 -39.67
C THR A 366 -7.95 40.73 -39.51
N ILE A 367 -9.12 40.94 -38.92
CA ILE A 367 -9.69 42.26 -38.60
C ILE A 367 -9.91 42.38 -37.10
N THR A 368 -9.99 43.62 -36.59
CA THR A 368 -10.17 43.92 -35.16
C THR A 368 -11.45 44.69 -34.86
N ASP A 369 -12.19 45.05 -35.90
CA ASP A 369 -13.33 45.97 -35.89
C ASP A 369 -14.60 45.30 -36.45
N MET A 370 -14.72 43.98 -36.24
CA MET A 370 -15.88 43.22 -36.71
C MET A 370 -17.18 43.71 -36.02
N LEU A 371 -18.17 44.10 -36.81
CA LEU A 371 -19.48 44.49 -36.30
C LEU A 371 -20.39 43.28 -36.12
N SER A 372 -21.14 43.25 -35.03
CA SER A 372 -22.17 42.25 -34.73
C SER A 372 -23.56 42.89 -34.66
N ILE A 373 -24.62 42.11 -34.86
CA ILE A 373 -26.00 42.63 -34.91
C ILE A 373 -26.95 41.81 -34.04
N ASP A 374 -28.00 42.46 -33.52
CA ASP A 374 -29.21 41.79 -33.02
C ASP A 374 -30.31 41.85 -34.10
N PRO A 375 -30.44 40.79 -34.93
CA PRO A 375 -31.37 40.81 -36.06
C PRO A 375 -32.84 40.83 -35.60
N GLY A 376 -33.15 40.28 -34.42
CA GLY A 376 -34.50 40.24 -33.88
C GLY A 376 -34.97 41.64 -33.48
N LYS A 377 -34.13 42.39 -32.76
CA LYS A 377 -34.43 43.78 -32.41
C LYS A 377 -34.48 44.68 -33.64
N ALA A 378 -33.57 44.51 -34.60
CA ALA A 378 -33.58 45.26 -35.85
C ALA A 378 -34.92 45.12 -36.60
N ALA A 379 -35.35 43.87 -36.80
CA ALA A 379 -36.62 43.58 -37.48
C ALA A 379 -37.83 44.13 -36.70
N ALA A 380 -37.85 43.98 -35.37
CA ALA A 380 -38.93 44.47 -34.53
C ALA A 380 -39.04 46.01 -34.52
N ALA A 381 -37.91 46.71 -34.54
CA ALA A 381 -37.87 48.18 -34.54
C ALA A 381 -38.35 48.77 -35.87
N LEU A 382 -38.06 48.13 -37.00
CA LEU A 382 -38.32 48.70 -38.32
C LEU A 382 -39.59 48.15 -38.99
N HIS A 383 -39.78 46.82 -39.01
CA HIS A 383 -40.83 46.24 -39.84
C HIS A 383 -42.24 46.60 -39.34
N GLY A 384 -42.47 46.59 -38.02
CA GLY A 384 -43.78 46.92 -37.44
C GLY A 384 -44.25 48.34 -37.80
N PRO A 385 -43.46 49.39 -37.47
CA PRO A 385 -43.78 50.77 -37.85
C PRO A 385 -43.86 50.98 -39.38
N ALA A 386 -42.96 50.39 -40.17
CA ALA A 386 -43.01 50.49 -41.63
C ALA A 386 -44.31 49.90 -42.21
N ILE A 387 -44.77 48.77 -41.68
CA ILE A 387 -46.05 48.15 -42.09
C ILE A 387 -47.24 49.06 -41.73
N LYS A 388 -47.22 49.69 -40.55
CA LYS A 388 -48.25 50.67 -40.16
C LYS A 388 -48.29 51.84 -41.14
N ARG A 389 -47.12 52.39 -41.51
CA ARG A 389 -47.05 53.48 -42.49
C ARG A 389 -47.55 53.08 -43.87
N LEU A 390 -47.16 51.89 -44.34
CA LEU A 390 -47.63 51.37 -45.61
C LEU A 390 -49.17 51.24 -45.63
N TYR A 391 -49.77 50.83 -44.51
CA TYR A 391 -51.21 50.75 -44.38
C TYR A 391 -51.89 52.12 -44.43
N GLU A 392 -51.34 53.13 -43.75
CA GLU A 392 -51.83 54.52 -43.84
C GLU A 392 -51.75 55.05 -45.28
N LEU A 393 -50.62 54.84 -45.97
CA LEU A 393 -50.46 55.22 -47.38
C LEU A 393 -51.46 54.53 -48.31
N LEU A 394 -51.86 53.29 -48.01
CA LEU A 394 -52.91 52.59 -48.75
C LEU A 394 -54.28 53.24 -48.52
N GLN A 395 -54.63 53.57 -47.26
CA GLN A 395 -55.87 54.27 -46.96
C GLN A 395 -55.94 55.66 -47.63
N GLU A 396 -54.84 56.41 -47.61
CA GLU A 396 -54.72 57.69 -48.30
C GLU A 396 -54.98 57.53 -49.81
N LYS A 397 -54.41 56.49 -50.44
CA LYS A 397 -54.65 56.18 -51.86
C LYS A 397 -56.09 55.78 -52.15
N ASP A 398 -56.72 54.99 -51.30
CA ASP A 398 -58.12 54.58 -51.47
C ASP A 398 -59.07 55.79 -51.45
N LEU A 399 -58.81 56.77 -50.58
CA LEU A 399 -59.58 58.03 -50.55
C LEU A 399 -59.40 58.84 -51.83
N VAL A 400 -58.17 58.96 -52.34
CA VAL A 400 -57.90 59.65 -53.62
C VAL A 400 -58.58 58.94 -54.78
N ILE A 401 -58.56 57.60 -54.81
CA ILE A 401 -59.25 56.81 -55.83
C ILE A 401 -60.76 57.04 -55.77
N ALA A 402 -61.36 57.03 -54.57
CA ALA A 402 -62.79 57.29 -54.39
C ALA A 402 -63.18 58.70 -54.88
N GLU A 403 -62.35 59.71 -54.58
CA GLU A 403 -62.57 61.08 -55.07
C GLU A 403 -62.44 61.18 -56.60
N LEU A 404 -61.43 60.53 -57.19
CA LEU A 404 -61.25 60.49 -58.65
C LEU A 404 -62.43 59.80 -59.33
N GLN A 405 -62.92 58.68 -58.79
CA GLN A 405 -64.11 57.99 -59.29
C GLN A 405 -65.35 58.89 -59.24
N GLN A 406 -65.54 59.66 -58.17
CA GLN A 406 -66.64 60.62 -58.05
C GLN A 406 -66.53 61.73 -59.11
N ARG A 407 -65.33 62.29 -59.32
CA ARG A 407 -65.10 63.31 -60.35
C ARG A 407 -65.29 62.78 -61.77
N MET A 408 -64.90 61.53 -62.04
CA MET A 408 -65.12 60.88 -63.34
C MET A 408 -66.61 60.68 -63.64
N LYS A 409 -67.41 60.22 -62.67
CA LYS A 409 -68.87 60.11 -62.84
C LYS A 409 -69.52 61.44 -63.22
N ALA A 410 -69.07 62.53 -62.60
CA ALA A 410 -69.54 63.88 -62.90
C ALA A 410 -69.14 64.37 -64.31
N ILE A 411 -68.03 63.87 -64.88
CA ILE A 411 -67.56 64.24 -66.24
C ILE A 411 -68.23 63.40 -67.32
N ASP A 412 -68.44 62.10 -67.08
CA ASP A 412 -69.01 61.15 -68.07
C ASP A 412 -70.53 61.28 -68.22
N GLY A 413 -71.18 62.19 -67.48
CA GLY A 413 -72.64 62.41 -67.54
C GLY A 413 -73.47 61.24 -67.01
N LEU A 414 -72.85 60.35 -66.23
CA LEU A 414 -73.48 59.17 -65.62
C LEU A 414 -74.25 59.49 -64.32
N ASP A 415 -74.22 60.75 -63.88
CA ASP A 415 -74.99 61.27 -62.74
C ASP A 415 -76.30 61.96 -63.15
N ALA A 416 -76.83 61.69 -64.36
CA ALA A 416 -78.14 62.15 -64.85
C ALA A 416 -79.21 61.05 -64.82
#